data_AF-A0A0S2W2V9-F1
#
_entry.id   AF-A0A0S2W2V9-F1
#
_cell.length_a   1.000
_cell.length_b   1.000
_cell.length_c   1.000
_cell.angle_alpha   90.00
_cell.angle_beta   90.00
_cell.angle_gamma   90.00
#
_symmetry.space_group_name_H-M   'P 1'
#
loop_
_entity.id
_entity.type
_entity.pdbx_description
1 polymer ?
#
loop_
_entity_poly.entity_id
_entity_poly.type
_entity_poly.pdbx_seq_one_letter_code
_entity_poly.pdbx_strand_id
1 'polypeptide(L)'
;MLSKSNLILAAAPTEMMAAQSFGLTLAHMAYRVGGGPHLFRANLPIPARGGLMMIDDAGFDGRGDPGPFCQEVMRECTARGYTGVICGFDRPFPLLGRVIAELSPLLERQGWPFYISELYARYSDTAKILIPTALSGGSLHQRLEEAAAQYGASRIALAVERAAEDFFLPSPTGQGIPLSQEALQARIEERSPTIFFSGELCAHYFTYMNKQNGAHFILFDDASSIRKKLHVARTLDISDALLPYPEVADILPEILA
;
A
#
# COMPACT_ATOMS: atom_id res chain seq x y z
N MET A 1 18.36 3.07 11.14
CA MET A 1 18.31 4.46 10.57
C MET A 1 17.56 4.51 9.24
N LEU A 2 16.24 4.71 9.34
CA LEU A 2 15.31 4.98 8.23
C LEU A 2 15.23 6.46 7.84
N SER A 3 16.15 7.30 8.31
CA SER A 3 16.05 8.78 8.29
C SER A 3 15.97 9.44 6.90
N LYS A 4 15.97 8.66 5.81
CA LYS A 4 15.80 9.13 4.43
C LYS A 4 14.48 8.66 3.78
N SER A 5 13.68 7.85 4.48
CA SER A 5 12.38 7.40 3.98
C SER A 5 11.25 8.19 4.64
N ASN A 6 10.37 8.76 3.84
CA ASN A 6 9.11 9.35 4.27
C ASN A 6 8.09 8.21 4.44
N LEU A 7 8.01 7.67 5.64
CA LEU A 7 7.07 6.59 5.95
C LEU A 7 5.69 7.16 6.28
N ILE A 8 4.68 6.62 5.61
CA ILE A 8 3.26 6.94 5.80
C ILE A 8 2.58 5.69 6.35
N LEU A 9 1.95 5.78 7.52
CA LEU A 9 1.17 4.70 8.10
C LEU A 9 -0.30 4.86 7.74
N ALA A 10 -0.83 3.95 6.94
CA ALA A 10 -2.26 3.87 6.67
C ALA A 10 -2.96 3.14 7.82
N ALA A 11 -3.83 3.82 8.56
CA ALA A 11 -4.46 3.27 9.76
C ALA A 11 -6.00 3.36 9.68
N ALA A 12 -6.66 2.29 10.12
CA ALA A 12 -8.10 2.27 10.27
C ALA A 12 -8.54 3.15 11.46
N PRO A 13 -9.79 3.68 11.47
CA PRO A 13 -10.29 4.53 12.55
C PRO A 13 -10.09 3.97 13.97
N THR A 14 -10.19 2.66 14.12
CA THR A 14 -10.05 1.93 15.40
C THR A 14 -8.60 1.86 15.89
N GLU A 15 -7.62 2.05 15.01
CA GLU A 15 -6.20 1.86 15.30
C GLU A 15 -5.41 3.18 15.30
N MET A 16 -6.08 4.29 14.95
CA MET A 16 -5.46 5.61 14.80
C MET A 16 -4.60 6.05 15.98
N MET A 17 -5.08 5.84 17.21
CA MET A 17 -4.32 6.25 18.42
C MET A 17 -3.04 5.43 18.60
N ALA A 18 -3.10 4.13 18.29
CA ALA A 18 -1.94 3.25 18.36
C ALA A 18 -0.92 3.62 17.26
N ALA A 19 -1.38 3.81 16.02
CA ALA A 19 -0.54 4.25 14.91
C ALA A 19 0.11 5.63 15.16
N GLN A 20 -0.62 6.57 15.77
CA GLN A 20 -0.11 7.90 16.09
C GLN A 20 1.08 7.88 17.07
N SER A 21 1.13 6.89 17.96
CA SER A 21 2.21 6.78 18.95
C SER A 21 3.62 6.62 18.34
N PHE A 22 3.69 6.19 17.07
CA PHE A 22 4.95 6.04 16.33
C PHE A 22 5.48 7.36 15.74
N GLY A 23 4.72 8.46 15.80
CA GLY A 23 5.16 9.78 15.33
C GLY A 23 5.36 9.89 13.81
N LEU A 24 4.85 8.93 13.03
CA LEU A 24 4.90 8.95 11.57
C LEU A 24 3.71 9.72 10.98
N THR A 25 3.82 10.10 9.70
CA THR A 25 2.68 10.65 8.95
C THR A 25 1.59 9.60 8.85
N LEU A 26 0.36 9.96 9.24
CA LEU A 26 -0.78 9.06 9.18
C LEU A 26 -1.57 9.28 7.89
N ALA A 27 -1.99 8.20 7.24
CA ALA A 27 -3.03 8.18 6.23
C ALA A 27 -4.30 7.55 6.84
N HIS A 28 -5.40 8.31 6.81
CA HIS A 28 -6.64 7.92 7.49
C HIS A 28 -7.47 7.02 6.56
N MET A 29 -7.48 5.71 6.81
CA MET A 29 -8.27 4.70 6.07
C MET A 29 -9.75 4.74 6.48
N ALA A 30 -10.36 5.89 6.28
CA ALA A 30 -11.71 6.18 6.77
C ALA A 30 -12.64 6.67 5.67
N TYR A 31 -12.16 6.73 4.43
CA TYR A 31 -12.88 7.34 3.32
C TYR A 31 -13.02 6.36 2.17
N ARG A 32 -14.16 6.46 1.48
CA ARG A 32 -14.41 5.70 0.26
C ARG A 32 -15.26 6.48 -0.73
N VAL A 33 -15.18 6.08 -1.99
CA VAL A 33 -16.12 6.52 -3.02
C VAL A 33 -17.41 5.72 -2.87
N GLY A 34 -18.50 6.34 -2.40
CA GLY A 34 -19.80 5.69 -2.37
C GLY A 34 -20.64 5.96 -3.62
N GLY A 35 -21.90 5.52 -3.59
CA GLY A 35 -22.81 5.68 -4.73
C GLY A 35 -23.03 7.16 -5.11
N GLY A 36 -23.06 7.44 -6.41
CA GLY A 36 -23.20 8.82 -6.92
C GLY A 36 -21.93 9.66 -6.81
N PRO A 37 -20.74 9.07 -7.07
CA PRO A 37 -19.48 9.30 -6.34
C PRO A 37 -19.57 10.39 -5.28
N HIS A 38 -20.09 10.03 -4.10
CA HIS A 38 -20.00 10.90 -2.93
C HIS A 38 -18.93 10.39 -1.98
N LEU A 39 -18.29 11.30 -1.25
CA LEU A 39 -17.32 10.98 -0.23
C LEU A 39 -18.03 10.42 1.00
N PHE A 40 -17.88 9.11 1.20
CA PHE A 40 -18.32 8.46 2.42
C PHE A 40 -17.17 8.45 3.43
N ARG A 41 -17.52 8.70 4.68
CA ARG A 41 -16.59 8.72 5.80
C ARG A 41 -17.08 7.78 6.90
N ALA A 42 -16.20 6.89 7.35
CA ALA A 42 -16.42 6.07 8.54
C ALA A 42 -16.42 6.92 9.82
N ASN A 43 -16.88 6.36 10.95
CA ASN A 43 -16.84 7.10 12.20
C ASN A 43 -15.38 7.28 12.65
N LEU A 44 -14.90 8.52 12.62
CA LEU A 44 -13.54 8.89 13.03
C LEU A 44 -13.56 9.47 14.45
N PRO A 45 -12.61 9.08 15.33
CA PRO A 45 -12.40 9.77 16.60
C PRO A 45 -12.21 11.28 16.40
N ILE A 46 -12.70 12.10 17.34
CA ILE A 46 -12.54 13.56 17.30
C ILE A 46 -11.06 14.00 17.17
N PRO A 47 -10.08 13.34 17.83
CA PRO A 47 -8.67 13.69 17.70
C PRO A 47 -8.06 13.38 16.33
N ALA A 48 -8.72 12.59 15.47
CA ALA A 48 -8.18 12.21 14.16
C ALA A 48 -8.20 13.42 13.20
N ARG A 49 -7.07 14.13 13.15
CA ARG A 49 -6.79 15.34 12.35
C ARG A 49 -5.33 15.33 11.88
N GLY A 50 -5.03 16.09 10.83
CA GLY A 50 -3.68 16.12 10.25
C GLY A 50 -3.33 14.85 9.46
N GLY A 51 -2.24 14.87 8.70
CA GLY A 51 -1.84 13.75 7.85
C GLY A 51 -2.57 13.72 6.51
N LEU A 52 -2.84 12.54 5.98
CA LEU A 52 -3.36 12.32 4.64
C LEU A 52 -4.76 11.68 4.67
N MET A 53 -5.64 12.07 3.75
CA MET A 53 -6.89 11.34 3.51
C MET A 53 -6.59 10.11 2.65
N MET A 54 -7.00 8.91 3.06
CA MET A 54 -6.94 7.73 2.20
C MET A 54 -8.35 7.31 1.79
N ILE A 55 -8.56 7.19 0.48
CA ILE A 55 -9.83 6.91 -0.16
C ILE A 55 -9.70 5.59 -0.91
N ASP A 56 -10.52 4.60 -0.55
CA ASP A 56 -10.69 3.38 -1.32
C ASP A 56 -11.92 3.47 -2.25
N ASP A 57 -12.06 2.51 -3.15
CA ASP A 57 -13.22 2.40 -4.03
C ASP A 57 -14.24 1.35 -3.54
N ALA A 58 -14.18 0.87 -2.30
CA ALA A 58 -15.03 -0.22 -1.82
C ALA A 58 -16.53 0.12 -1.92
N GLY A 59 -17.28 -0.75 -2.62
CA GLY A 59 -18.73 -0.57 -2.82
C GLY A 59 -19.10 0.47 -3.89
N PHE A 60 -18.14 1.06 -4.58
CA PHE A 60 -18.42 1.95 -5.71
C PHE A 60 -18.97 1.19 -6.93
N ASP A 61 -19.95 1.78 -7.62
CA ASP A 61 -20.67 1.19 -8.76
C ASP A 61 -20.16 1.68 -10.13
N GLY A 62 -19.22 2.63 -10.14
CA GLY A 62 -18.61 3.18 -11.35
C GLY A 62 -19.43 4.25 -12.06
N ARG A 63 -20.50 4.79 -11.45
CA ARG A 63 -21.44 5.72 -12.11
C ARG A 63 -21.55 7.06 -11.42
N GLY A 64 -21.81 8.11 -12.20
CA GLY A 64 -22.11 9.48 -11.75
C GLY A 64 -21.05 10.51 -12.15
N ASP A 65 -21.01 11.64 -11.45
CA ASP A 65 -20.22 12.83 -11.81
C ASP A 65 -19.03 13.02 -10.86
N PRO A 66 -17.78 13.07 -11.34
CA PRO A 66 -16.60 13.23 -10.49
C PRO A 66 -16.47 14.63 -9.84
N GLY A 67 -17.09 15.67 -10.41
CA GLY A 67 -16.90 17.05 -9.95
C GLY A 67 -17.30 17.28 -8.48
N PRO A 68 -18.55 16.95 -8.10
CA PRO A 68 -19.00 17.05 -6.71
C PRO A 68 -18.09 16.29 -5.74
N PHE A 69 -17.70 15.05 -6.09
CA PHE A 69 -16.79 14.24 -5.28
C PHE A 69 -15.48 14.98 -4.96
N CYS A 70 -14.84 15.54 -5.99
CA CYS A 70 -13.56 16.23 -5.83
C CYS A 70 -13.68 17.43 -4.88
N GLN A 71 -14.79 18.16 -4.94
CA GLN A 71 -15.06 19.28 -4.02
C GLN A 71 -15.27 18.79 -2.58
N GLU A 72 -15.97 17.67 -2.39
CA GLU A 72 -16.16 17.04 -1.07
C GLU A 72 -14.83 16.63 -0.45
N VAL A 73 -13.92 16.03 -1.24
CA VAL A 73 -12.56 15.67 -0.82
C VAL A 73 -11.80 16.90 -0.34
N MET A 74 -11.76 17.98 -1.12
CA MET A 74 -11.03 19.20 -0.74
C MET A 74 -11.60 19.86 0.52
N ARG A 75 -12.93 19.89 0.66
CA ARG A 75 -13.62 20.45 1.82
C ARG A 75 -13.34 19.65 3.09
N GLU A 76 -13.39 18.32 3.00
CA GLU A 76 -13.09 17.45 4.14
C GLU A 76 -11.61 17.51 4.52
N CYS A 77 -10.68 17.56 3.55
CA CYS A 77 -9.26 17.79 3.83
C CYS A 77 -9.05 19.09 4.61
N THR A 78 -9.68 20.18 4.18
CA THR A 78 -9.62 21.47 4.90
C THR A 78 -10.20 21.35 6.32
N ALA A 79 -11.38 20.73 6.48
CA ALA A 79 -12.03 20.59 7.78
C ALA A 79 -11.21 19.74 8.78
N ARG A 80 -10.53 18.70 8.28
CA ARG A 80 -9.72 17.78 9.10
C ARG A 80 -8.25 18.19 9.22
N GLY A 81 -7.83 19.19 8.46
CA GLY A 81 -6.43 19.62 8.39
C GLY A 81 -5.54 18.60 7.69
N TYR A 82 -6.08 17.81 6.75
CA TYR A 82 -5.28 16.92 5.93
C TYR A 82 -4.48 17.73 4.91
N THR A 83 -3.24 17.31 4.70
CA THR A 83 -2.27 17.96 3.82
C THR A 83 -1.84 17.02 2.71
N GLY A 84 -2.77 16.24 2.16
CA GLY A 84 -2.56 15.32 1.05
C GLY A 84 -3.58 14.19 1.00
N VAL A 85 -3.59 13.48 -0.12
CA VAL A 85 -4.61 12.48 -0.45
C VAL A 85 -3.94 11.22 -1.01
N ILE A 86 -4.52 10.07 -0.70
CA ILE A 86 -4.19 8.77 -1.27
C ILE A 86 -5.46 8.20 -1.89
N CYS A 87 -5.46 7.94 -3.19
CA CYS A 87 -6.49 7.16 -3.87
C CYS A 87 -5.96 5.74 -4.12
N GLY A 88 -6.23 4.85 -3.15
CA GLY A 88 -5.90 3.43 -3.22
C GLY A 88 -7.04 2.66 -3.89
N PHE A 89 -7.19 2.85 -5.20
CA PHE A 89 -8.26 2.24 -5.97
C PHE A 89 -7.77 0.95 -6.63
N ASP A 90 -8.50 -0.13 -6.44
CA ASP A 90 -8.08 -1.46 -6.90
C ASP A 90 -8.81 -1.89 -8.18
N ARG A 91 -9.94 -1.26 -8.51
CA ARG A 91 -10.77 -1.63 -9.66
C ARG A 91 -10.65 -0.61 -10.78
N PRO A 92 -10.59 -1.01 -12.08
CA PRO A 92 -10.31 -0.13 -13.22
C PRO A 92 -11.54 0.65 -13.71
N PHE A 93 -12.19 1.44 -12.85
CA PHE A 93 -13.30 2.28 -13.28
C PHE A 93 -12.81 3.53 -14.02
N PRO A 94 -13.27 3.78 -15.27
CA PRO A 94 -12.90 4.99 -15.99
C PRO A 94 -13.28 6.29 -15.26
N LEU A 95 -14.35 6.25 -14.46
CA LEU A 95 -14.79 7.37 -13.63
C LEU A 95 -13.76 7.74 -12.54
N LEU A 96 -13.11 6.76 -11.92
CA LEU A 96 -12.05 7.02 -10.93
C LEU A 96 -10.80 7.63 -11.57
N GLY A 97 -10.51 7.30 -12.83
CA GLY A 97 -9.48 7.99 -13.61
C GLY A 97 -9.79 9.47 -13.82
N ARG A 98 -11.06 9.83 -14.06
CA ARG A 98 -11.49 11.23 -14.12
C ARG A 98 -11.40 11.94 -12.77
N VAL A 99 -11.78 11.26 -11.68
CA VAL A 99 -11.58 11.77 -10.30
C VAL A 99 -10.10 12.12 -10.06
N ILE A 100 -9.18 11.24 -10.46
CA ILE A 100 -7.74 11.48 -10.33
C ILE A 100 -7.29 12.68 -11.18
N ALA A 101 -7.73 12.77 -12.44
CA ALA A 101 -7.41 13.89 -13.32
C ALA A 101 -7.93 15.23 -12.78
N GLU A 102 -9.09 15.24 -12.13
CA GLU A 102 -9.67 16.44 -11.53
C GLU A 102 -9.02 16.81 -10.19
N LEU A 103 -8.71 15.84 -9.32
CA LEU A 103 -8.04 16.10 -8.03
C LEU A 103 -6.60 16.59 -8.18
N SER A 104 -5.87 16.09 -9.18
CA SER A 104 -4.45 16.39 -9.39
C SER A 104 -4.13 17.90 -9.38
N PRO A 105 -4.73 18.74 -10.23
CA PRO A 105 -4.48 20.18 -10.21
C PRO A 105 -5.05 20.89 -8.97
N LEU A 106 -6.03 20.32 -8.27
CA LEU A 106 -6.53 20.89 -7.02
C LEU A 106 -5.51 20.74 -5.90
N LEU A 107 -4.91 19.54 -5.78
CA LEU A 107 -3.93 19.21 -4.75
C LEU A 107 -2.57 19.85 -5.03
N GLU A 108 -2.14 19.87 -6.30
CA GLU A 108 -0.90 20.54 -6.71
C GLU A 108 -0.91 22.03 -6.36
N ARG A 109 -2.01 22.73 -6.60
CA ARG A 109 -2.14 24.16 -6.23
C ARG A 109 -2.05 24.42 -4.72
N GLN A 110 -2.36 23.42 -3.89
CA GLN A 110 -2.18 23.49 -2.43
C GLN A 110 -0.77 23.07 -1.99
N GLY A 111 0.05 22.54 -2.89
CA GLY A 111 1.33 21.92 -2.56
C GLY A 111 1.17 20.61 -1.78
N TRP A 112 0.01 19.96 -1.88
CA TRP A 112 -0.28 18.73 -1.15
C TRP A 112 0.09 17.49 -1.97
N PRO A 113 0.82 16.51 -1.41
CA PRO A 113 1.10 15.26 -2.11
C PRO A 113 -0.19 14.50 -2.42
N PHE A 114 -0.21 13.93 -3.63
CA PHE A 114 -1.28 13.06 -4.10
C PHE A 114 -0.69 11.71 -4.49
N TYR A 115 -1.14 10.64 -3.85
CA TYR A 115 -0.72 9.27 -4.13
C TYR A 115 -1.84 8.51 -4.83
N ILE A 116 -1.51 7.73 -5.85
CA ILE A 116 -2.49 6.95 -6.63
C ILE A 116 -1.99 5.53 -6.89
N SER A 117 -2.90 4.56 -6.99
CA SER A 117 -2.57 3.22 -7.48
C SER A 117 -2.00 3.27 -8.90
N GLU A 118 -1.02 2.41 -9.20
CA GLU A 118 -0.35 2.34 -10.50
C GLU A 118 -1.30 2.16 -11.70
N LEU A 119 -2.40 1.44 -11.51
CA LEU A 119 -3.47 1.28 -12.49
C LEU A 119 -3.95 2.62 -13.08
N TYR A 120 -3.85 3.70 -12.30
CA TYR A 120 -4.29 5.03 -12.65
C TYR A 120 -3.17 6.00 -13.01
N ALA A 121 -1.92 5.55 -13.09
CA ALA A 121 -0.75 6.41 -13.36
C ALA A 121 -0.94 7.34 -14.57
N ARG A 122 -1.62 6.87 -15.62
CA ARG A 122 -1.87 7.65 -16.85
C ARG A 122 -2.82 8.84 -16.70
N TYR A 123 -3.51 8.97 -15.57
CA TYR A 123 -4.51 10.03 -15.35
C TYR A 123 -3.93 11.25 -14.62
N SER A 124 -2.64 11.25 -14.29
CA SER A 124 -1.99 12.38 -13.64
C SER A 124 -0.52 12.46 -14.01
N ASP A 125 -0.04 13.66 -14.29
CA ASP A 125 1.39 13.95 -14.52
C ASP A 125 2.13 14.35 -13.24
N THR A 126 1.40 14.59 -12.15
CA THR A 126 1.93 15.19 -10.92
C THR A 126 1.76 14.31 -9.69
N ALA A 127 0.80 13.38 -9.70
CA ALA A 127 0.65 12.42 -8.62
C ALA A 127 1.85 11.47 -8.51
N LYS A 128 2.11 11.05 -7.27
CA LYS A 128 3.03 9.95 -6.93
C LYS A 128 2.31 8.61 -7.10
N ILE A 129 2.98 7.66 -7.72
CA ILE A 129 2.43 6.37 -8.08
C ILE A 129 2.89 5.34 -7.05
N LEU A 130 1.92 4.65 -6.44
CA LEU A 130 2.15 3.58 -5.50
C LEU A 130 2.52 2.31 -6.25
N ILE A 131 3.77 1.86 -6.10
CA ILE A 131 4.32 0.65 -6.70
C ILE A 131 4.25 -0.49 -5.68
N PRO A 132 3.45 -1.55 -5.93
CA PRO A 132 3.37 -2.72 -5.08
C PRO A 132 4.73 -3.39 -4.87
N THR A 133 4.91 -4.01 -3.70
CA THR A 133 6.20 -4.62 -3.32
C THR A 133 6.09 -6.12 -3.07
N ALA A 134 4.88 -6.68 -3.03
CA ALA A 134 4.68 -8.12 -3.06
C ALA A 134 4.88 -8.64 -4.48
N LEU A 135 5.99 -9.34 -4.71
CA LEU A 135 6.30 -10.00 -5.98
C LEU A 135 6.39 -11.51 -5.77
N SER A 136 5.68 -12.28 -6.59
CA SER A 136 5.77 -13.75 -6.61
C SER A 136 6.82 -14.28 -7.62
N GLY A 137 7.44 -13.37 -8.38
CA GLY A 137 8.49 -13.68 -9.35
C GLY A 137 9.22 -12.41 -9.83
N GLY A 138 10.37 -12.59 -10.48
CA GLY A 138 11.21 -11.48 -10.94
C GLY A 138 12.03 -10.84 -9.81
N SER A 139 12.32 -9.55 -9.96
CA SER A 139 13.18 -8.77 -9.07
C SER A 139 12.50 -7.47 -8.65
N LEU A 140 12.46 -7.18 -7.34
CA LEU A 140 12.01 -5.90 -6.82
C LEU A 140 12.89 -4.74 -7.30
N HIS A 141 14.20 -4.94 -7.37
CA HIS A 141 15.12 -3.90 -7.84
C HIS A 141 14.81 -3.50 -9.29
N GLN A 142 14.82 -4.45 -10.21
CA GLN A 142 14.41 -4.25 -11.60
C GLN A 142 13.00 -3.63 -11.72
N ARG A 143 12.02 -4.12 -10.95
CA ARG A 143 10.66 -3.60 -10.97
C ARG A 143 10.56 -2.11 -10.62
N LEU A 144 11.33 -1.68 -9.61
CA LEU A 144 11.40 -0.29 -9.19
C LEU A 144 12.22 0.56 -10.17
N GLU A 145 13.28 0.02 -10.76
CA GLU A 145 14.07 0.67 -11.80
C GLU A 145 13.22 0.94 -13.05
N GLU A 146 12.44 -0.05 -13.50
CA GLU A 146 11.51 0.10 -14.62
C GLU A 146 10.43 1.15 -14.33
N ALA A 147 9.86 1.14 -13.12
CA ALA A 147 8.89 2.16 -12.69
C ALA A 147 9.51 3.56 -12.65
N ALA A 148 10.74 3.68 -12.14
CA ALA A 148 11.46 4.95 -12.07
C ALA A 148 11.81 5.47 -13.48
N ALA A 149 12.18 4.59 -14.41
CA ALA A 149 12.43 4.95 -15.79
C ALA A 149 11.15 5.40 -16.51
N GLN A 150 10.01 4.77 -16.19
CA GLN A 150 8.72 5.08 -16.81
C GLN A 150 8.09 6.37 -16.26
N TYR A 151 8.12 6.56 -14.94
CA TYR A 151 7.36 7.63 -14.27
C TYR A 151 8.24 8.73 -13.67
N GLY A 152 9.53 8.45 -13.44
CA GLY A 152 10.45 9.28 -12.68
C GLY A 152 10.51 8.87 -11.20
N ALA A 153 11.72 8.76 -10.64
CA ALA A 153 11.93 8.34 -9.25
C ALA A 153 11.21 9.21 -8.20
N SER A 154 11.12 10.53 -8.44
CA SER A 154 10.39 11.46 -7.57
C SER A 154 8.87 11.31 -7.61
N ARG A 155 8.36 10.60 -8.62
CA ARG A 155 6.94 10.34 -8.87
C ARG A 155 6.50 8.94 -8.47
N ILE A 156 7.35 8.15 -7.82
CA ILE A 156 6.96 6.83 -7.32
C ILE A 156 7.14 6.75 -5.81
N ALA A 157 6.33 5.90 -5.19
CA ALA A 157 6.35 5.58 -3.78
C ALA A 157 6.09 4.08 -3.62
N LEU A 158 6.63 3.47 -2.57
CA LEU A 158 6.33 2.06 -2.30
C LEU A 158 4.92 1.92 -1.71
N ALA A 159 4.13 0.99 -2.25
CA ALA A 159 3.05 0.34 -1.51
C ALA A 159 3.66 -0.89 -0.83
N VAL A 160 4.04 -0.74 0.43
CA VAL A 160 4.61 -1.84 1.21
C VAL A 160 3.50 -2.80 1.55
N GLU A 161 3.70 -4.07 1.22
CA GLU A 161 2.80 -5.17 1.53
C GLU A 161 3.55 -6.16 2.41
N ARG A 162 2.90 -6.66 3.47
CA ARG A 162 3.42 -7.79 4.24
C ARG A 162 2.84 -9.08 3.65
N ALA A 163 3.50 -9.59 2.60
CA ALA A 163 3.03 -10.79 1.93
C ALA A 163 3.00 -11.99 2.88
N ALA A 164 2.03 -12.87 2.68
CA ALA A 164 1.98 -14.20 3.27
C ALA A 164 1.09 -15.06 2.37
N GLU A 165 1.70 -15.88 1.51
CA GLU A 165 0.98 -16.62 0.47
C GLU A 165 1.47 -18.05 0.34
N ASP A 166 0.55 -18.99 0.16
CA ASP A 166 0.79 -20.40 -0.12
C ASP A 166 0.51 -20.72 -1.59
N PHE A 167 1.55 -21.03 -2.35
CA PHE A 167 1.48 -21.36 -3.76
C PHE A 167 1.47 -22.88 -3.93
N PHE A 168 0.43 -23.38 -4.58
CA PHE A 168 0.43 -24.73 -5.10
C PHE A 168 1.28 -24.82 -6.38
N LEU A 169 2.21 -25.78 -6.45
CA LEU A 169 3.15 -25.91 -7.57
C LEU A 169 2.76 -27.00 -8.57
N PRO A 170 2.85 -26.74 -9.90
CA PRO A 170 3.28 -25.47 -10.50
C PRO A 170 2.21 -24.37 -10.35
N SER A 171 2.63 -23.12 -10.15
CA SER A 171 1.73 -21.95 -10.10
C SER A 171 1.82 -21.16 -11.42
N PRO A 172 1.02 -21.51 -12.44
CA PRO A 172 1.10 -20.89 -13.75
C PRO A 172 0.64 -19.43 -13.77
N THR A 173 -0.21 -19.03 -12.82
CA THR A 173 -0.72 -17.65 -12.68
C THR A 173 0.19 -16.78 -11.81
N GLY A 174 1.14 -17.37 -11.08
CA GLY A 174 1.94 -16.66 -10.09
C GLY A 174 1.10 -16.07 -8.94
N GLN A 175 -0.08 -16.64 -8.67
CA GLN A 175 -0.96 -16.22 -7.57
C GLN A 175 -1.00 -17.30 -6.50
N GLY A 176 -0.72 -16.92 -5.26
CA GLY A 176 -0.83 -17.79 -4.10
C GLY A 176 -2.20 -17.68 -3.43
N ILE A 177 -2.45 -18.56 -2.47
CA ILE A 177 -3.56 -18.44 -1.54
C ILE A 177 -3.09 -17.58 -0.37
N PRO A 178 -3.71 -16.43 -0.08
CA PRO A 178 -3.34 -15.61 1.06
C PRO A 178 -3.46 -16.38 2.38
N LEU A 179 -2.48 -16.17 3.25
CA LEU A 179 -2.44 -16.71 4.61
C LEU A 179 -2.59 -15.58 5.61
N SER A 180 -3.31 -15.84 6.71
CA SER A 180 -3.18 -14.99 7.89
C SER A 180 -1.80 -15.21 8.52
N GLN A 181 -1.35 -14.24 9.33
CA GLN A 181 -0.07 -14.35 10.03
C GLN A 181 -0.06 -15.55 11.00
N GLU A 182 -1.20 -15.84 11.63
CA GLU A 182 -1.37 -17.01 12.50
C GLU A 182 -1.27 -18.32 11.70
N ALA A 183 -1.88 -18.37 10.51
CA ALA A 183 -1.80 -19.53 9.64
C ALA A 183 -0.36 -19.77 9.14
N LEU A 184 0.35 -18.71 8.74
CA LEU A 184 1.77 -18.78 8.38
C LEU A 184 2.62 -19.33 9.54
N GLN A 185 2.45 -18.77 10.73
CA GLN A 185 3.20 -19.19 11.92
C GLN A 185 2.92 -20.65 12.29
N ALA A 186 1.66 -21.08 12.26
CA ALA A 186 1.29 -22.47 12.50
C ALA A 186 1.94 -23.43 11.49
N ARG A 187 2.06 -23.02 10.21
CA ARG A 187 2.74 -23.84 9.19
C ARG A 187 4.24 -23.94 9.44
N ILE A 188 4.88 -22.87 9.87
CA ILE A 188 6.30 -22.84 10.25
C ILE A 188 6.53 -23.75 11.46
N GLU A 189 5.71 -23.65 12.51
CA GLU A 189 5.85 -24.47 13.72
C GLU A 189 5.64 -25.96 13.43
N GLU A 190 4.55 -26.33 12.74
CA GLU A 190 4.21 -27.72 12.44
C GLU A 190 5.29 -28.41 11.60
N ARG A 191 5.91 -27.69 10.65
CA ARG A 191 6.88 -28.26 9.70
C ARG A 191 8.33 -28.08 10.10
N SER A 192 8.62 -27.10 10.95
CA SER A 192 9.99 -26.65 11.25
C SER A 192 10.86 -26.55 9.98
N PRO A 193 10.41 -25.81 8.94
CA PRO A 193 11.09 -25.79 7.65
C PRO A 193 12.42 -25.03 7.73
N THR A 194 13.31 -25.30 6.77
CA THR A 194 14.42 -24.36 6.49
C THR A 194 13.85 -23.17 5.72
N ILE A 195 13.96 -21.98 6.31
CA ILE A 195 13.51 -20.72 5.71
C ILE A 195 14.69 -20.09 4.97
N PHE A 196 14.45 -19.70 3.72
CA PHE A 196 15.41 -19.03 2.85
C PHE A 196 14.97 -17.60 2.58
N PHE A 197 15.92 -16.73 2.27
CA PHE A 197 15.66 -15.35 1.86
C PHE A 197 15.92 -15.19 0.36
N SER A 198 14.95 -14.66 -0.38
CA SER A 198 15.12 -14.28 -1.79
C SER A 198 15.60 -12.84 -1.89
N GLY A 199 16.84 -12.64 -2.36
CA GLY A 199 17.38 -11.31 -2.63
C GLY A 199 16.63 -10.55 -3.72
N GLU A 200 16.13 -11.27 -4.72
CA GLU A 200 15.38 -10.71 -5.85
C GLU A 200 14.00 -10.21 -5.40
N LEU A 201 13.25 -11.03 -4.65
CA LEU A 201 11.90 -10.68 -4.20
C LEU A 201 11.92 -9.81 -2.93
N CYS A 202 13.06 -9.77 -2.22
CA CYS A 202 13.17 -9.19 -0.89
C CYS A 202 12.12 -9.76 0.09
N ALA A 203 11.96 -11.08 0.08
CA ALA A 203 10.98 -11.82 0.87
C ALA A 203 11.54 -13.19 1.30
N HIS A 204 10.98 -13.77 2.34
CA HIS A 204 11.32 -15.12 2.83
C HIS A 204 10.46 -16.17 2.16
N TYR A 205 11.01 -17.37 2.02
CA TYR A 205 10.25 -18.49 1.50
C TYR A 205 10.70 -19.83 2.06
N PHE A 206 9.82 -20.82 1.95
CA PHE A 206 10.15 -22.23 2.10
C PHE A 206 9.23 -23.09 1.26
N THR A 207 9.65 -24.32 0.97
CA THR A 207 8.85 -25.30 0.23
C THR A 207 8.48 -26.48 1.12
N TYR A 208 7.32 -27.06 0.92
CA TYR A 208 6.93 -28.30 1.57
C TYR A 208 6.13 -29.21 0.63
N MET A 209 6.13 -30.51 0.94
CA MET A 209 5.30 -31.49 0.24
C MET A 209 4.09 -31.84 1.09
N ASN A 210 2.90 -31.68 0.52
CA ASN A 210 1.67 -32.19 1.08
C ASN A 210 1.29 -33.49 0.36
N LYS A 211 0.99 -34.53 1.15
CA LYS A 211 0.68 -35.87 0.66
C LYS A 211 -0.59 -35.93 -0.21
N GLN A 212 -1.52 -34.99 -0.04
CA GLN A 212 -2.83 -35.02 -0.70
C GLN A 212 -2.85 -34.26 -2.01
N ASN A 213 -2.18 -33.11 -2.08
CA ASN A 213 -2.26 -32.22 -3.23
C ASN A 213 -0.89 -31.95 -3.89
N GLY A 214 0.25 -32.08 -3.21
CA GLY A 214 1.57 -32.05 -3.85
C GLY A 214 2.52 -30.99 -3.30
N ALA A 215 3.35 -30.40 -4.16
CA ALA A 215 4.38 -29.44 -3.77
C ALA A 215 3.79 -28.05 -3.52
N HIS A 216 4.27 -27.41 -2.47
CA HIS A 216 3.88 -26.07 -2.06
C HIS A 216 5.10 -25.17 -1.86
N PHE A 217 4.92 -23.88 -2.11
CA PHE A 217 5.89 -22.82 -1.89
C PHE A 217 5.21 -21.72 -1.09
N ILE A 218 5.71 -21.40 0.09
CA ILE A 218 5.21 -20.29 0.90
C ILE A 218 6.17 -19.12 0.74
N LEU A 219 5.64 -17.95 0.41
CA LEU A 219 6.35 -16.68 0.33
C LEU A 219 5.77 -15.73 1.36
N PHE A 220 6.62 -15.04 2.13
CA PHE A 220 6.16 -14.14 3.16
C PHE A 220 7.15 -13.04 3.51
N ASP A 221 6.65 -12.01 4.19
CA ASP A 221 7.42 -10.87 4.68
C ASP A 221 7.49 -10.81 6.21
N ASP A 222 8.63 -10.35 6.69
CA ASP A 222 8.88 -9.97 8.08
C ASP A 222 9.48 -8.56 8.15
N ALA A 223 9.85 -8.10 9.36
CA ALA A 223 10.48 -6.80 9.52
C ALA A 223 11.79 -6.65 8.72
N SER A 224 12.58 -7.72 8.59
CA SER A 224 13.86 -7.70 7.88
C SER A 224 13.68 -7.57 6.36
N SER A 225 12.70 -8.28 5.81
CA SER A 225 12.36 -8.24 4.39
C SER A 225 11.79 -6.86 4.02
N ILE A 226 10.88 -6.30 4.83
CA ILE A 226 10.35 -4.94 4.63
C ILE A 226 11.48 -3.90 4.70
N ARG A 227 12.40 -3.99 5.66
CA ARG A 227 13.58 -3.09 5.70
C ARG A 227 14.45 -3.23 4.47
N LYS A 228 14.59 -4.43 3.90
CA LYS A 228 15.30 -4.63 2.64
C LYS A 228 14.55 -3.98 1.47
N LYS A 229 13.22 -4.10 1.37
CA LYS A 229 12.40 -3.41 0.36
C LYS A 229 12.60 -1.88 0.43
N LEU A 230 12.50 -1.31 1.63
CA LEU A 230 12.76 0.12 1.88
C LEU A 230 14.21 0.52 1.54
N HIS A 231 15.17 -0.38 1.75
CA HIS A 231 16.56 -0.14 1.36
C HIS A 231 16.75 -0.11 -0.16
N VAL A 232 16.17 -1.07 -0.90
CA VAL A 232 16.25 -1.11 -2.37
C VAL A 232 15.61 0.13 -2.99
N ALA A 233 14.46 0.58 -2.48
CA ALA A 233 13.86 1.85 -2.92
C ALA A 233 14.80 3.04 -2.75
N ARG A 234 15.49 3.14 -1.60
CA ARG A 234 16.45 4.22 -1.35
C ARG A 234 17.66 4.20 -2.27
N THR A 235 18.11 3.03 -2.73
CA THR A 235 19.23 2.97 -3.70
C THR A 235 18.83 3.49 -5.07
N LEU A 236 17.54 3.66 -5.33
CA LEU A 236 16.95 4.21 -6.54
C LEU A 236 16.35 5.62 -6.32
N ASP A 237 16.72 6.30 -5.23
CA ASP A 237 16.23 7.63 -4.85
C ASP A 237 14.70 7.73 -4.64
N ILE A 238 14.05 6.61 -4.31
CA ILE A 238 12.64 6.56 -3.95
C ILE A 238 12.52 6.78 -2.44
N SER A 239 11.92 7.91 -2.04
CA SER A 239 11.86 8.33 -0.64
C SER A 239 10.59 7.91 0.09
N ASP A 240 9.45 7.80 -0.59
CA ASP A 240 8.15 7.65 0.08
C ASP A 240 7.71 6.19 0.11
N ALA A 241 7.12 5.77 1.23
CA ALA A 241 6.58 4.44 1.40
C ALA A 241 5.30 4.47 2.24
N LEU A 242 4.24 3.86 1.72
CA LEU A 242 2.98 3.62 2.39
C LEU A 242 3.01 2.23 3.03
N LEU A 243 2.76 2.17 4.35
CA LEU A 243 2.68 0.93 5.12
C LEU A 243 1.27 0.80 5.71
N PRO A 244 0.52 -0.26 5.40
CA PRO A 244 -0.73 -0.58 6.08
C PRO A 244 -0.46 -0.94 7.55
N TYR A 245 -0.83 -0.05 8.47
CA TYR A 245 -0.67 -0.27 9.91
C TYR A 245 -1.29 -1.60 10.40
N PRO A 246 -2.51 -2.01 9.98
CA PRO A 246 -3.08 -3.29 10.41
C PRO A 246 -2.17 -4.49 10.08
N GLU A 247 -1.41 -4.42 8.98
CA GLU A 247 -0.54 -5.52 8.53
C GLU A 247 0.80 -5.55 9.26
N VAL A 248 1.29 -4.39 9.71
CA VAL A 248 2.65 -4.26 10.26
C VAL A 248 2.67 -3.93 11.75
N ALA A 249 1.54 -3.76 12.43
CA ALA A 249 1.47 -3.25 13.80
C ALA A 249 2.39 -3.99 14.80
N ASP A 250 2.45 -5.32 14.71
CA ASP A 250 3.26 -6.21 15.54
C ASP A 250 4.77 -6.12 15.23
N ILE A 251 5.13 -5.87 13.96
CA ILE A 251 6.53 -5.81 13.50
C ILE A 251 7.05 -4.39 13.26
N LEU A 252 6.20 -3.37 13.41
CA LEU A 252 6.55 -1.98 13.12
C LEU A 252 7.73 -1.47 13.96
N PRO A 253 7.84 -1.77 15.28
CA PRO A 253 9.03 -1.38 16.05
C PRO A 253 10.33 -1.93 15.46
N GLU A 254 10.31 -3.16 14.94
CA GLU A 254 11.47 -3.80 14.33
C GLU A 254 11.78 -3.26 12.93
N ILE A 255 10.74 -2.88 12.17
CA ILE A 255 10.92 -2.15 10.91
C ILE A 255 11.61 -0.83 11.19
N LEU A 256 11.22 -0.13 12.26
CA LEU A 256 11.68 1.22 12.58
C LEU A 256 13.10 1.33 13.17
N ALA A 257 13.69 0.22 13.61
CA ALA A 257 15.06 0.14 14.15
C ALA A 257 16.15 0.35 13.05
#